data_AF-A0A238W7D5-F1
#
_entry.id   AF-A0A238W7D5-F1
#
_cell.length_a   1.000
_cell.length_b   1.000
_cell.length_c   1.000
_cell.angle_alpha   90.00
_cell.angle_beta   90.00
_cell.angle_gamma   90.00
#
_symmetry.space_group_name_H-M   'P 1'
#
loop_
_entity.id
_entity.type
_entity.pdbx_description
1 polymer ?
#
loop_
_entity_poly.entity_id
_entity_poly.type
_entity_poly.pdbx_seq_one_letter_code
_entity_poly.pdbx_strand_id
1 'polypeptide(L)'
;MKNPPAKPSQLITKEFAKVLNLNYNKKKADLTAKSAKSAKPKEDANAIWYSLEELENYIHYIKTQGLEDGYTVDGIRFYFGVYPEDEKHGEKAGLTTLFLVPTGKKTVTSTAKVQSFALVQEQTSSDVESLSPMNYGNIGRPPSLTY
;
A
#
# COMPACT_ATOMS: atom_id res chain seq x y z
N MET A 1 32.43 -9.88 3.95
CA MET A 1 31.72 -8.88 3.13
C MET A 1 30.33 -9.44 2.84
N LYS A 2 29.25 -8.73 3.14
CA LYS A 2 27.89 -9.20 2.79
C LYS A 2 27.72 -9.05 1.28
N ASN A 3 27.18 -10.07 0.60
CA ASN A 3 26.86 -9.98 -0.82
C ASN A 3 25.91 -8.79 -1.06
N PRO A 4 26.09 -8.01 -2.14
CA PRO A 4 25.16 -6.96 -2.48
C PRO A 4 23.76 -7.55 -2.73
N PRO A 5 22.68 -6.82 -2.39
CA PRO A 5 21.32 -7.31 -2.60
C PRO A 5 21.08 -7.57 -4.10
N ALA A 6 20.27 -8.59 -4.39
CA ALA A 6 19.84 -8.87 -5.76
C ALA A 6 19.03 -7.68 -6.31
N LYS A 7 19.25 -7.33 -7.58
CA LYS A 7 18.47 -6.30 -8.27
C LYS A 7 17.01 -6.77 -8.42
N PRO A 8 16.01 -5.99 -7.99
CA PRO A 8 14.61 -6.34 -8.21
C PRO A 8 14.28 -6.48 -9.70
N SER A 9 13.46 -7.47 -10.05
CA SER A 9 13.10 -7.77 -11.44
C SER A 9 12.06 -6.81 -12.04
N GLN A 10 11.33 -6.08 -11.19
CA GLN A 10 10.21 -5.21 -11.58
C GLN A 10 10.59 -3.73 -11.70
N LEU A 11 11.89 -3.40 -11.72
CA LEU A 11 12.33 -2.00 -11.88
C LEU A 11 11.97 -1.47 -13.26
N ILE A 12 11.35 -0.30 -13.30
CA ILE A 12 11.06 0.46 -14.53
C ILE A 12 12.13 1.50 -14.82
N THR A 13 12.15 2.03 -16.06
CA THR A 13 13.03 3.15 -16.42
C THR A 13 12.52 4.47 -15.85
N LYS A 14 13.43 5.44 -15.68
CA LYS A 14 13.08 6.78 -15.19
C LYS A 14 12.13 7.49 -16.17
N GLU A 15 12.35 7.29 -17.47
CA GLU A 15 11.55 7.85 -18.55
C GLU A 15 10.12 7.31 -18.51
N PHE A 16 9.97 5.99 -18.30
CA PHE A 16 8.65 5.39 -18.18
C PHE A 16 7.91 5.88 -16.92
N ALA A 17 8.60 6.02 -15.79
CA ALA A 17 8.03 6.58 -14.58
C ALA A 17 7.50 8.02 -14.77
N LYS A 18 8.21 8.87 -15.53
CA LYS A 18 7.72 10.22 -15.91
C LYS A 18 6.44 10.16 -16.74
N VAL A 19 6.38 9.26 -17.73
CA VAL A 19 5.18 9.05 -18.55
C VAL A 19 3.99 8.62 -17.68
N LEU A 20 4.19 7.73 -16.71
CA LEU A 20 3.14 7.30 -15.78
C LEU A 20 2.62 8.45 -14.92
N ASN A 21 3.49 9.27 -14.32
CA ASN A 21 3.09 10.40 -13.48
C ASN A 21 2.32 11.47 -14.30
N LEU A 22 2.81 11.80 -15.49
CA LEU A 22 2.11 12.73 -16.40
C LEU A 22 0.71 12.24 -16.78
N ASN A 23 0.59 10.95 -17.14
CA ASN A 23 -0.70 10.36 -17.48
C ASN A 23 -1.66 10.34 -16.30
N TYR A 24 -1.19 10.05 -15.09
CA TYR A 24 -1.99 10.09 -13.86
C TYR A 24 -2.52 11.51 -13.60
N ASN A 25 -1.63 12.51 -13.60
CA ASN A 25 -1.99 13.91 -13.35
C ASN A 25 -3.01 14.41 -14.38
N LYS A 26 -2.81 14.10 -15.67
CA LYS A 26 -3.77 14.44 -16.73
C LYS A 26 -5.13 13.77 -16.51
N LYS A 27 -5.15 12.47 -16.22
CA LYS A 27 -6.39 11.73 -15.97
C LYS A 27 -7.17 12.29 -14.78
N LYS A 28 -6.48 12.64 -13.69
CA LYS A 28 -7.08 13.29 -12.52
C LYS A 28 -7.65 14.66 -12.87
N ALA A 29 -6.89 15.51 -13.58
CA ALA A 29 -7.36 16.82 -14.01
C ALA A 29 -8.65 16.73 -14.86
N ASP A 30 -8.70 15.78 -15.81
CA ASP A 30 -9.89 15.55 -16.64
C ASP A 30 -11.13 15.13 -15.82
N LEU A 31 -10.94 14.32 -14.77
CA LEU A 31 -12.03 13.90 -13.89
C LEU A 31 -12.54 15.08 -13.04
N THR A 32 -11.62 15.88 -12.49
CA THR A 32 -11.95 17.06 -11.71
C THR A 32 -12.72 18.08 -12.54
N ALA A 33 -12.26 18.35 -13.78
CA ALA A 33 -12.93 19.27 -14.71
C ALA A 33 -14.37 18.84 -15.04
N LYS A 34 -14.63 17.53 -15.17
CA LYS A 34 -15.98 16.99 -15.40
C LYS A 34 -16.88 17.07 -14.16
N SER A 35 -16.30 17.13 -12.97
CA SER A 35 -17.00 17.15 -11.68
C SER A 35 -17.23 18.55 -11.10
N ALA A 36 -16.73 19.61 -11.76
CA ALA A 36 -16.68 20.97 -11.26
C ALA A 36 -18.08 21.61 -11.09
N LYS A 37 -18.75 21.30 -9.98
CA LYS A 37 -19.86 22.08 -9.39
C LYS A 37 -19.41 22.95 -8.20
N SER A 38 -18.14 22.86 -7.79
CA SER A 38 -17.61 23.53 -6.59
C SER A 38 -16.62 24.64 -6.95
N ALA A 39 -16.71 25.77 -6.24
CA ALA A 39 -16.03 27.04 -6.57
C ALA A 39 -14.50 27.08 -6.38
N LYS A 40 -13.84 25.96 -6.04
CA LYS A 40 -12.37 25.77 -6.07
C LYS A 40 -12.07 24.28 -5.82
N PRO A 41 -11.55 23.52 -6.80
CA PRO A 41 -11.14 22.13 -6.55
C PRO A 41 -9.91 22.12 -5.64
N LYS A 42 -9.99 21.38 -4.52
CA LYS A 42 -8.82 21.09 -3.68
C LYS A 42 -7.86 20.20 -4.47
N GLU A 43 -6.57 20.56 -4.51
CA GLU A 43 -5.57 19.70 -5.13
C GLU A 43 -5.43 18.42 -4.31
N ASP A 44 -5.53 17.28 -5.00
CA ASP A 44 -5.47 15.96 -4.40
C ASP A 44 -4.06 15.38 -4.43
N ALA A 45 -3.76 14.42 -3.55
CA ALA A 45 -2.47 13.76 -3.51
C ALA A 45 -2.21 12.92 -4.78
N ASN A 46 -1.02 13.07 -5.35
CA ASN A 46 -0.53 12.25 -6.46
C ASN A 46 0.75 11.46 -6.14
N ALA A 47 1.26 11.62 -4.92
CA ALA A 47 2.40 10.91 -4.37
C ALA A 47 2.20 10.74 -2.87
N ILE A 48 2.61 9.58 -2.34
CA ILE A 48 2.59 9.26 -0.91
C ILE A 48 4.00 8.84 -0.53
N TRP A 49 4.53 9.42 0.55
CA TRP A 49 5.87 9.15 1.03
C TRP A 49 5.84 8.40 2.35
N TYR A 50 6.65 7.36 2.47
CA TYR A 50 6.93 6.66 3.71
C TYR A 50 8.43 6.78 4.02
N SER A 51 8.79 6.99 5.28
CA SER A 51 10.19 6.83 5.68
C SER A 51 10.61 5.39 5.50
N LEU A 52 11.85 5.17 5.06
CA LEU A 52 12.44 3.83 4.98
C LEU A 52 12.44 3.15 6.35
N GLU A 53 12.78 3.90 7.42
CA GLU A 53 12.79 3.41 8.80
C GLU A 53 11.44 2.81 9.21
N GLU A 54 10.35 3.58 9.12
CA GLU A 54 9.02 3.05 9.45
C GLU A 54 8.56 1.93 8.52
N LEU A 55 8.94 1.95 7.24
CA LEU A 55 8.59 0.86 6.32
C LEU A 55 9.32 -0.43 6.70
N GLU A 56 10.59 -0.35 7.09
CA GLU A 56 11.37 -1.49 7.59
C GLU A 56 10.82 -2.00 8.92
N ASN A 57 10.51 -1.10 9.86
CA ASN A 57 9.86 -1.42 11.13
C ASN A 57 8.53 -2.13 10.91
N TYR A 58 7.70 -1.62 9.99
CA TYR A 58 6.41 -2.23 9.66
C TYR A 58 6.56 -3.61 9.04
N ILE A 59 7.50 -3.80 8.10
CA ILE A 59 7.80 -5.11 7.49
C ILE A 59 8.26 -6.12 8.56
N HIS A 60 9.08 -5.68 9.51
CA HIS A 60 9.50 -6.52 10.63
C HIS A 60 8.31 -6.89 11.52
N TYR A 61 7.52 -5.88 11.92
CA TYR A 61 6.34 -6.05 12.77
C TYR A 61 5.34 -7.06 12.19
N ILE A 62 4.91 -6.89 10.93
CA ILE A 62 3.91 -7.78 10.32
C ILE A 62 4.42 -9.22 10.13
N LYS A 63 5.73 -9.41 9.92
CA LYS A 63 6.32 -10.74 9.82
C LYS A 63 6.36 -11.44 11.17
N THR A 64 6.70 -10.72 12.23
CA THR A 64 6.73 -11.26 13.60
C THR A 64 5.31 -11.59 14.07
N GLN A 65 4.40 -10.62 14.04
CA GLN A 65 3.02 -10.82 14.49
C GLN A 65 2.26 -11.81 13.61
N GLY A 66 2.53 -11.82 12.29
CA GLY A 66 1.93 -12.78 11.38
C GLY A 66 2.22 -14.22 11.78
N LEU A 67 3.46 -14.53 12.20
CA LEU A 67 3.80 -15.87 12.67
C LEU A 67 3.05 -16.25 13.95
N GLU A 68 2.90 -15.30 14.89
CA GLU A 68 2.12 -15.49 16.12
C GLU A 68 0.63 -15.76 15.81
N ASP A 69 0.09 -15.10 14.79
CA ASP A 69 -1.28 -15.25 14.33
C ASP A 69 -1.50 -16.50 13.44
N GLY A 70 -0.44 -17.29 13.19
CA GLY A 70 -0.50 -18.50 12.36
C GLY A 70 -0.54 -18.21 10.87
N TYR A 71 0.12 -17.13 10.43
CA TYR A 71 0.31 -16.74 9.04
C TYR A 71 1.79 -16.70 8.66
N THR A 72 2.07 -17.05 7.41
CA THR A 72 3.31 -16.68 6.74
C THR A 72 3.04 -15.48 5.87
N VAL A 73 3.43 -14.28 6.35
CA VAL A 73 3.33 -13.03 5.59
C VAL A 73 4.33 -13.04 4.45
N ASP A 74 3.84 -12.84 3.23
CA ASP A 74 4.60 -12.95 1.98
C ASP A 74 4.53 -11.71 1.08
N GLY A 75 3.73 -10.71 1.46
CA GLY A 75 3.58 -9.49 0.68
C GLY A 75 2.90 -8.35 1.40
N ILE A 76 2.75 -7.25 0.68
CA ILE A 76 2.00 -6.06 1.10
C ILE A 76 1.14 -5.63 -0.09
N ARG A 77 -0.15 -5.43 0.16
CA ARG A 77 -1.09 -4.82 -0.78
C ARG A 77 -1.28 -3.35 -0.43
N PHE A 78 -1.33 -2.50 -1.45
CA PHE A 78 -1.60 -1.07 -1.30
C PHE A 78 -3.05 -0.81 -1.68
N TYR A 79 -3.78 -0.17 -0.77
CA TYR A 79 -5.17 0.25 -1.00
C TYR A 79 -5.26 1.76 -1.10
N PHE A 80 -6.06 2.23 -2.06
CA PHE A 80 -6.45 3.64 -2.13
C PHE A 80 -7.55 3.91 -1.08
N GLY A 81 -7.38 4.98 -0.33
CA GLY A 81 -8.36 5.51 0.60
C GLY A 81 -8.58 7.00 0.40
N VAL A 82 -9.61 7.55 1.02
CA VAL A 82 -9.86 8.99 1.11
C VAL A 82 -10.08 9.31 2.59
N TYR A 83 -9.38 10.31 3.10
CA TYR A 83 -9.60 10.75 4.48
C TYR A 83 -11.03 11.30 4.63
N PRO A 84 -11.71 11.03 5.76
CA PRO A 84 -13.01 11.62 6.04
C PRO A 84 -12.99 13.15 5.89
N GLU A 85 -14.11 13.72 5.45
CA GLU A 85 -14.32 15.16 5.37
C GLU A 85 -14.68 15.69 6.77
N ASP A 86 -13.70 15.76 7.67
CA ASP A 86 -13.88 16.22 9.04
C ASP A 86 -12.68 17.05 9.56
N GLU A 87 -12.89 17.76 10.66
CA GLU A 87 -11.86 18.61 11.27
C GLU A 87 -10.69 17.82 11.85
N LYS A 88 -10.89 16.55 12.24
CA LYS A 88 -9.85 15.72 12.88
C LYS A 88 -8.70 15.43 11.91
N HIS A 89 -9.00 15.39 10.61
CA HIS A 89 -8.02 15.15 9.57
C HIS A 89 -7.43 16.45 8.99
N GLY A 90 -7.94 17.61 9.39
CA GLY A 90 -7.40 18.93 9.03
C GLY A 90 -7.15 19.07 7.52
N GLU A 91 -5.93 19.43 7.13
CA GLU A 91 -5.56 19.60 5.71
C GLU A 91 -5.70 18.32 4.88
N LYS A 92 -5.67 17.14 5.51
CA LYS A 92 -5.84 15.85 4.84
C LYS A 92 -7.29 15.51 4.51
N ALA A 93 -8.27 16.17 5.13
CA ALA A 93 -9.70 15.90 4.92
C ALA A 93 -10.05 15.89 3.42
N GLY A 94 -10.75 14.85 2.96
CA GLY A 94 -11.14 14.70 1.56
C GLY A 94 -9.99 14.39 0.58
N LEU A 95 -8.75 14.23 1.04
CA LEU A 95 -7.60 13.87 0.21
C LEU A 95 -7.44 12.36 0.09
N THR A 96 -7.01 11.92 -1.09
CA THR A 96 -6.62 10.54 -1.39
C THR A 96 -5.36 10.17 -0.59
N THR A 97 -5.32 8.93 -0.14
CA THR A 97 -4.17 8.33 0.53
C THR A 97 -3.96 6.89 0.06
N LEU A 98 -2.83 6.31 0.44
CA LEU A 98 -2.59 4.87 0.33
C LEU A 98 -2.39 4.31 1.74
N PHE A 99 -2.84 3.09 2.00
CA PHE A 99 -2.46 2.34 3.18
C PHE A 99 -2.01 0.93 2.81
N LEU A 100 -1.09 0.38 3.62
CA LEU A 100 -0.39 -0.88 3.36
C LEU A 100 -1.02 -1.98 4.21
N VAL A 101 -1.52 -3.03 3.57
CA VAL A 101 -2.11 -4.20 4.23
C VAL A 101 -1.20 -5.41 4.02
N PRO A 102 -0.82 -6.15 5.08
CA PRO A 102 0.00 -7.35 4.92
C PRO A 102 -0.80 -8.45 4.23
N THR A 103 -0.14 -9.19 3.35
CA THR A 103 -0.71 -10.39 2.72
C THR A 103 0.05 -11.62 3.16
N GLY A 104 -0.63 -12.75 3.27
CA GLY A 104 -0.01 -14.00 3.67
C GLY A 104 -0.92 -15.21 3.49
N LYS A 105 -0.36 -16.36 3.86
CA LYS A 105 -1.03 -17.66 3.82
C LYS A 105 -1.15 -18.22 5.23
N LYS A 106 -2.23 -18.93 5.51
CA LYS A 106 -2.42 -19.55 6.82
C LYS A 106 -1.47 -20.73 6.97
N THR A 107 -0.73 -20.79 8.07
CA THR A 107 0.19 -21.89 8.35
C THR A 107 -0.61 -23.14 8.71
N VAL A 108 -0.52 -24.18 7.88
CA VAL A 108 -1.17 -25.48 8.17
C VAL A 108 -0.39 -26.19 9.27
N THR A 109 -0.94 -26.22 10.49
CA THR A 109 -0.36 -26.99 11.59
C THR A 109 -0.40 -28.49 11.30
N SER A 110 0.66 -29.20 11.69
CA SER A 110 0.87 -30.63 11.38
C SER A 110 -0.22 -31.58 11.88
N THR A 111 -1.13 -31.16 12.77
CA THR A 111 -2.31 -31.94 13.18
C THR A 111 -3.40 -32.03 12.11
N ALA A 112 -3.45 -31.10 11.15
CA ALA A 112 -4.37 -31.18 10.01
C ALA A 112 -3.85 -32.10 8.88
N LYS A 113 -2.55 -32.40 8.85
CA LYS A 113 -1.90 -33.16 7.77
C LYS A 113 -2.42 -34.59 7.62
N VAL A 114 -3.01 -35.19 8.66
CA VAL A 114 -3.52 -36.57 8.59
C VAL A 114 -4.90 -36.64 7.90
N GLN A 115 -5.67 -35.55 7.86
CA GLN A 115 -7.00 -35.52 7.22
C GLN A 115 -7.07 -34.70 5.92
N SER A 116 -6.05 -33.88 5.61
CA SER A 116 -6.12 -32.90 4.52
C SER A 116 -5.45 -33.30 3.20
N PHE A 117 -4.98 -34.55 3.04
CA PHE A 117 -4.42 -35.02 1.75
C PHE A 117 -5.42 -34.94 0.57
N ALA A 118 -6.71 -34.71 0.84
CA ALA A 118 -7.75 -34.56 -0.17
C ALA A 118 -8.00 -33.10 -0.63
N LEU A 119 -7.43 -32.08 0.01
CA LEU A 119 -7.70 -30.67 -0.31
C LEU A 119 -6.45 -29.79 -0.17
N VAL A 120 -5.39 -30.08 -0.92
CA VAL A 120 -4.33 -29.07 -1.17
C VAL A 120 -4.85 -28.14 -2.26
N GLN A 121 -5.84 -27.31 -1.92
CA GLN A 121 -6.09 -26.10 -2.68
C GLN A 121 -4.90 -25.20 -2.40
N GLU A 122 -4.15 -24.85 -3.44
CA GLU A 122 -3.02 -23.95 -3.38
C GLU A 122 -3.48 -22.65 -2.73
N GLN A 123 -3.19 -22.48 -1.43
CA GLN A 123 -3.64 -21.30 -0.70
C GLN A 123 -2.97 -20.09 -1.35
N THR A 124 -3.78 -19.30 -2.05
CA THR A 124 -3.36 -18.02 -2.61
C THR A 124 -3.12 -17.05 -1.47
N SER A 125 -2.12 -16.18 -1.61
CA SER A 125 -1.88 -15.14 -0.61
C SER A 125 -3.06 -14.18 -0.57
N SER A 126 -3.52 -13.86 0.64
CA SER A 126 -4.68 -13.01 0.91
C SER A 126 -4.36 -12.01 2.01
N ASP A 127 -5.22 -11.00 2.20
CA ASP A 127 -5.00 -10.02 3.26
C ASP A 127 -5.07 -10.69 4.64
N VAL A 128 -4.14 -10.32 5.51
CA VAL A 128 -4.11 -10.81 6.89
C VAL A 128 -4.85 -9.80 7.76
N GLU A 129 -6.18 -9.96 7.86
CA GLU A 129 -7.07 -9.02 8.55
C GLU A 129 -6.80 -8.89 10.06
N SER A 130 -6.12 -9.87 10.68
CA SER A 130 -5.72 -9.80 12.09
C SER A 130 -4.58 -8.81 12.33
N LEU A 131 -3.80 -8.47 11.30
CA LEU A 131 -2.68 -7.55 11.39
C LEU A 131 -3.09 -6.12 11.02
N SER A 132 -2.58 -5.15 11.78
CA SER A 132 -2.91 -3.74 11.56
C SER A 132 -2.32 -3.19 10.25
N PRO A 133 -3.10 -2.45 9.45
CA PRO A 133 -2.58 -1.75 8.28
C PRO A 133 -1.75 -0.52 8.67
N MET A 134 -0.76 -0.16 7.84
CA MET A 134 0.02 1.06 8.00
C MET A 134 -0.48 2.16 7.05
N ASN A 135 -0.91 3.28 7.63
CA ASN A 135 -1.14 4.54 6.92
C ASN A 135 -0.26 5.62 7.57
N TYR A 136 1.06 5.51 7.36
CA TYR A 136 2.02 6.48 7.87
C TYR A 136 2.73 7.24 6.76
N GLY A 137 1.91 7.78 5.84
CA GLY A 137 2.37 8.77 4.89
C GLY A 137 2.65 10.09 5.59
N ASN A 138 3.92 10.39 5.89
CA ASN A 138 4.27 11.73 6.39
C ASN A 138 4.16 12.73 5.23
N ILE A 139 3.65 13.92 5.53
CA ILE A 139 3.07 14.79 4.51
C ILE A 139 4.18 15.40 3.64
N GLY A 140 4.36 14.85 2.43
CA GLY A 140 4.65 15.67 1.27
C GLY A 140 3.41 16.55 1.08
N ARG A 141 3.40 17.70 1.75
CA ARG A 141 2.28 18.65 1.75
C ARG A 141 1.86 18.89 0.30
N PRO A 142 0.55 18.88 -0.02
CA PRO A 142 0.09 19.43 -1.29
C PRO A 142 0.81 20.78 -1.50
N PRO A 143 1.30 21.06 -2.73
CA PRO A 143 0.69 20.69 -4.00
C PRO A 143 1.14 19.36 -4.60
N SER A 144 0.46 18.95 -5.69
CA SER A 144 0.82 17.79 -6.51
C SER A 144 2.30 17.82 -6.92
N LEU A 145 2.99 16.68 -6.86
CA LEU A 145 4.40 16.55 -7.25
C LEU A 145 4.54 16.09 -8.70
N THR A 146 5.48 16.68 -9.44
CA THR A 146 5.90 16.19 -10.76
C THR A 146 7.11 15.28 -10.56
N TYR A 147 7.05 14.06 -11.11
CA TYR A 147 8.16 13.12 -11.15
C TYR A 147 8.99 13.28 -12.44
#